data_AF-A0A1C7HV75-F1
#
_entry.id   AF-A0A1C7HV75-F1
#
_cell.length_a   1.000
_cell.length_b   1.000
_cell.length_c   1.000
_cell.angle_alpha   90.00
_cell.angle_beta   90.00
_cell.angle_gamma   90.00
#
_symmetry.space_group_name_H-M   'P 1'
#
loop_
_entity.id
_entity.type
_entity.pdbx_description
1 polymer ?
#
loop_
_entity_poly.entity_id
_entity_poly.type
_entity_poly.pdbx_seq_one_letter_code
_entity_poly.pdbx_strand_id
1 'polypeptide(L)'
;MKHYMIVDIGTGNSRVALVREDGALICVKTFENIYYIDEAYEDAQYFDPSFWKRNILGLCREIIHMYPNITIDAISSSGARESIVLVNRKQEDFYGLPNIDNRGRAWMAEIQKDGIYEKTGRWVTEDFPAAKLMGLSKRRKEIFDQVQTFTSLSEWIGYVLCGKLAIEPSQACETQLYDIGTQQWSEELIKRFKLEQLTMPPLLNAGSLLGFMREDIKEQLGIAYDIPFLIGGADTQVAVLGAGMQEGDIAVVSGTTSPVVTLRTERYCDPQERCWTDSWLKGSMYQMETNPGVTGLNYQRIRNLLFDGVSYEDLEAALKEVTSIKCTASFSSLDFEHACGYKNGGFFMRPPFRADLHRIDLAWALVGDIACSIFYQYRQLLQMLPIQHDKILGCGGGFQSDMLCQHLSDLTQKALVLPDHFHQASIMGCVAVCNSYWNIHTDTNERSYKIYKPQKGSLIQEYYEIWKTNRDRVNTTV
;
A
#
# COMPACT_ATOMS: atom_id res chain seq x y z
N MET A 1 25.67 -10.95 -13.16
CA MET A 1 24.67 -10.29 -12.29
C MET A 1 23.72 -9.52 -13.17
N LYS A 2 22.43 -9.73 -12.97
CA LYS A 2 21.37 -9.04 -13.69
C LYS A 2 21.05 -7.69 -13.07
N HIS A 3 20.54 -6.79 -13.89
CA HIS A 3 20.02 -5.49 -13.45
C HIS A 3 18.57 -5.33 -13.87
N TYR A 4 17.77 -4.79 -12.96
CA TYR A 4 16.35 -4.59 -13.17
C TYR A 4 16.02 -3.11 -13.07
N MET A 5 15.09 -2.67 -13.91
CA MET A 5 14.44 -1.38 -13.77
C MET A 5 13.08 -1.59 -13.11
N ILE A 6 12.88 -1.04 -11.92
CA ILE A 6 11.65 -1.22 -11.16
C ILE A 6 10.87 0.08 -11.12
N VAL A 7 9.58 0.03 -11.46
CA VAL A 7 8.67 1.17 -11.35
C VAL A 7 7.73 0.95 -10.16
N ASP A 8 7.79 1.82 -9.16
CA ASP A 8 6.90 1.75 -7.99
C ASP A 8 5.97 2.96 -7.98
N ILE A 9 4.66 2.72 -8.13
CA ILE A 9 3.64 3.77 -8.25
C ILE A 9 2.83 3.83 -6.96
N GLY A 10 3.25 4.66 -6.01
CA GLY A 10 2.51 4.90 -4.78
C GLY A 10 1.39 5.93 -4.94
N THR A 11 0.71 6.29 -3.85
CA THR A 11 -0.29 7.38 -3.87
C THR A 11 0.40 8.75 -4.01
N GLY A 12 1.35 9.09 -3.15
CA GLY A 12 1.95 10.45 -3.17
C GLY A 12 3.03 10.66 -4.24
N ASN A 13 3.79 9.62 -4.55
CA ASN A 13 4.90 9.69 -5.49
C ASN A 13 5.07 8.38 -6.24
N SER A 14 5.66 8.49 -7.43
CA SER A 14 6.07 7.37 -8.26
C SER A 14 7.58 7.39 -8.44
N ARG A 15 8.18 6.21 -8.51
CA ARG A 15 9.64 6.02 -8.51
C ARG A 15 10.06 5.10 -9.63
N VAL A 16 11.25 5.35 -10.17
CA VAL A 16 11.95 4.41 -11.04
C VAL A 16 13.31 4.12 -10.42
N ALA A 17 13.62 2.84 -10.23
CA ALA A 17 14.86 2.39 -9.62
C ALA A 17 15.64 1.48 -10.56
N LEU A 18 16.95 1.66 -10.59
CA LEU A 18 17.90 0.71 -11.16
C LEU A 18 18.50 -0.08 -9.99
N VAL A 19 18.35 -1.40 -10.04
CA VAL A 19 18.72 -2.30 -8.95
C VAL A 19 19.33 -3.56 -9.51
N ARG A 20 20.27 -4.16 -8.77
CA ARG A 20 20.91 -5.42 -9.13
C ARG A 20 20.16 -6.62 -8.55
N GLU A 21 20.36 -7.81 -9.11
CA GLU A 21 19.70 -9.06 -8.68
C GLU A 21 19.91 -9.42 -7.20
N ASP A 22 20.96 -8.92 -6.56
CA ASP A 22 21.25 -9.11 -5.13
C ASP A 22 20.59 -8.04 -4.23
N GLY A 23 19.80 -7.14 -4.81
CA GLY A 23 19.13 -6.05 -4.10
C GLY A 23 19.96 -4.76 -3.99
N ALA A 24 21.19 -4.72 -4.52
CA ALA A 24 21.99 -3.50 -4.47
C ALA A 24 21.33 -2.38 -5.30
N LEU A 25 20.92 -1.33 -4.60
CA LEU A 25 20.23 -0.17 -5.18
C LEU A 25 21.25 0.79 -5.84
N ILE A 26 21.20 0.91 -7.16
CA ILE A 26 22.16 1.72 -7.93
C ILE A 26 21.66 3.16 -8.07
N CYS A 27 20.38 3.33 -8.41
CA CYS A 27 19.77 4.64 -8.59
C CYS A 27 18.28 4.58 -8.27
N VAL A 28 17.75 5.65 -7.68
CA VAL A 28 16.31 5.89 -7.56
C VAL A 28 16.02 7.31 -7.99
N LYS A 29 15.03 7.46 -8.86
CA LYS A 29 14.45 8.74 -9.26
C LYS A 29 12.97 8.75 -8.92
N THR A 30 12.45 9.90 -8.57
CA THR A 30 11.07 10.06 -8.06
C THR A 30 10.44 11.30 -8.68
N PHE A 31 9.13 11.27 -8.89
CA PHE A 31 8.31 12.45 -9.14
C PHE A 31 7.04 12.40 -8.29
N GLU A 32 6.44 13.57 -8.05
CA GLU A 32 5.18 13.69 -7.32
C GLU A 32 3.99 13.37 -8.22
N ASN A 33 3.05 12.60 -7.68
CA ASN A 33 1.83 12.26 -8.39
C ASN A 33 0.85 13.43 -8.33
N ILE A 34 0.34 13.82 -9.50
CA ILE A 34 -0.64 14.90 -9.62
C ILE A 34 -2.03 14.29 -9.83
N TYR A 35 -2.97 14.79 -9.03
CA TYR A 35 -4.38 14.46 -9.08
C TYR A 35 -5.23 15.68 -9.38
N TYR A 36 -6.39 15.44 -9.98
CA TYR A 36 -7.39 16.43 -10.32
C TYR A 36 -8.69 16.10 -9.59
N ILE A 37 -9.41 17.13 -9.15
CA ILE A 37 -10.73 16.98 -8.52
C ILE A 37 -11.79 16.88 -9.62
N ASP A 38 -12.71 15.93 -9.49
CA ASP A 38 -13.92 15.90 -10.32
C ASP A 38 -15.10 16.50 -9.55
N GLU A 39 -15.39 17.77 -9.83
CA GLU A 39 -16.46 18.56 -9.19
C GLU A 39 -17.87 18.00 -9.40
N ALA A 40 -18.06 17.01 -10.29
CA ALA A 40 -19.34 16.33 -10.36
C ALA A 40 -19.64 15.50 -9.11
N TYR A 41 -18.67 15.19 -8.26
CA TYR A 41 -18.86 14.37 -7.06
C TYR A 41 -18.44 15.14 -5.81
N GLU A 42 -18.90 14.67 -4.64
CA GLU A 42 -18.54 15.27 -3.35
C GLU A 42 -17.05 15.07 -3.01
N ASP A 43 -16.51 13.90 -3.36
CA ASP A 43 -15.17 13.45 -3.00
C ASP A 43 -14.65 12.52 -4.10
N ALA A 44 -14.22 13.09 -5.22
CA ALA A 44 -13.68 12.33 -6.34
C ALA A 44 -12.41 12.95 -6.88
N GLN A 45 -11.46 12.08 -7.20
CA GLN A 45 -10.17 12.45 -7.77
C GLN A 45 -9.85 11.56 -8.97
N TYR A 46 -9.07 12.08 -9.90
CA TYR A 46 -8.54 11.32 -11.03
C TYR A 46 -7.12 11.76 -11.37
N PHE A 47 -6.42 11.00 -12.19
CA PHE A 47 -5.14 11.39 -12.77
C PHE A 47 -5.15 11.23 -14.28
N ASP A 48 -4.27 11.97 -14.95
CA ASP A 48 -4.01 11.83 -16.38
C ASP A 48 -2.90 10.78 -16.61
N PRO A 49 -3.23 9.61 -17.20
CA PRO A 49 -2.22 8.59 -17.51
C PRO A 49 -1.11 9.13 -18.42
N SER A 50 -1.39 10.09 -19.31
CA SER A 50 -0.40 10.66 -20.21
C SER A 50 0.70 11.45 -19.48
N PHE A 51 0.33 12.20 -18.45
CA PHE A 51 1.30 12.89 -17.58
C PHE A 51 2.21 11.88 -16.87
N TRP A 52 1.62 10.86 -16.25
CA TRP A 52 2.37 9.86 -15.48
C TRP A 52 3.29 9.05 -16.41
N LYS A 53 2.77 8.60 -17.55
CA LYS A 53 3.52 7.87 -18.59
C LYS A 53 4.74 8.66 -19.07
N ARG A 54 4.56 9.95 -19.34
CA ARG A 54 5.66 10.83 -19.77
C ARG A 54 6.76 10.94 -18.71
N ASN A 55 6.39 11.13 -17.44
CA ASN A 55 7.36 11.26 -16.35
C ASN A 55 8.10 9.94 -16.11
N ILE A 56 7.38 8.81 -16.06
CA ILE A 56 7.98 7.48 -15.85
C ILE A 56 8.98 7.17 -16.97
N LEU A 57 8.58 7.29 -18.23
CA LEU A 57 9.49 7.07 -19.36
C LEU A 57 10.65 8.07 -19.37
N GLY A 58 10.42 9.31 -18.94
CA GLY A 58 11.47 10.31 -18.74
C GLY A 58 12.52 9.89 -17.72
N LEU A 59 12.09 9.37 -16.56
CA LEU A 59 12.99 8.86 -15.52
C LEU A 59 13.72 7.60 -15.97
N CYS A 60 13.05 6.68 -16.66
CA CYS A 60 13.69 5.51 -17.28
C CYS A 60 14.82 5.95 -18.23
N ARG A 61 14.51 6.90 -19.12
CA ARG A 61 15.48 7.46 -20.08
C ARG A 61 16.67 8.09 -19.35
N GLU A 62 16.42 8.91 -18.32
CA GLU A 62 17.48 9.56 -17.54
C GLU A 62 18.42 8.52 -16.91
N ILE A 63 17.86 7.48 -16.29
CA ILE A 63 18.64 6.39 -15.68
C ILE A 63 19.48 5.65 -16.73
N ILE A 64 18.89 5.32 -17.89
CA ILE A 64 19.63 4.66 -18.99
C ILE A 64 20.81 5.50 -19.47
N HIS A 65 20.62 6.83 -19.61
CA HIS A 65 21.69 7.74 -20.04
C HIS A 65 22.77 7.93 -18.96
N MET A 66 22.40 7.86 -17.68
CA MET A 66 23.35 7.97 -16.56
C MET A 66 24.21 6.70 -16.42
N TYR A 67 23.68 5.54 -16.80
CA TYR A 67 24.33 4.24 -16.69
C TYR A 67 24.40 3.51 -18.04
N PRO A 68 25.05 4.07 -19.07
CA PRO A 68 25.02 3.53 -20.44
C PRO A 68 25.72 2.16 -20.57
N ASN A 69 26.56 1.80 -19.60
CA ASN A 69 27.27 0.52 -19.56
C ASN A 69 26.49 -0.59 -18.83
N ILE A 70 25.31 -0.28 -18.27
CA ILE A 70 24.46 -1.25 -17.58
C ILE A 70 23.38 -1.73 -18.55
N THR A 71 23.33 -3.03 -18.78
CA THR A 71 22.22 -3.68 -19.51
C THR A 71 21.08 -3.96 -18.53
N ILE A 72 19.85 -3.59 -18.91
CA ILE A 72 18.64 -3.86 -18.13
C ILE A 72 18.07 -5.21 -18.57
N ASP A 73 18.14 -6.22 -17.69
CA ASP A 73 17.70 -7.59 -17.97
C ASP A 73 16.18 -7.77 -17.90
N ALA A 74 15.48 -6.94 -17.12
CA ALA A 74 14.03 -6.97 -16.98
C ALA A 74 13.48 -5.66 -16.42
N ILE A 75 12.20 -5.39 -16.71
CA ILE A 75 11.41 -4.36 -16.03
C ILE A 75 10.28 -5.02 -15.26
N SER A 76 10.01 -4.55 -14.04
CA SER A 76 8.83 -4.93 -13.27
C SER A 76 8.29 -3.72 -12.51
N SER A 77 7.14 -3.87 -11.87
CA SER A 77 6.48 -2.77 -11.20
C SER A 77 5.60 -3.18 -10.02
N SER A 78 5.49 -2.27 -9.07
CA SER A 78 4.51 -2.31 -7.99
C SER A 78 3.59 -1.10 -8.11
N GLY A 79 2.36 -1.23 -7.59
CA GLY A 79 1.37 -0.16 -7.67
C GLY A 79 0.47 -0.14 -6.45
N ALA A 80 0.09 1.08 -6.05
CA ALA A 80 -0.91 1.30 -5.02
C ALA A 80 -2.19 0.52 -5.36
N ARG A 81 -2.72 -0.18 -4.35
CA ARG A 81 -3.97 -0.93 -4.42
C ARG A 81 -5.15 -0.03 -4.79
N GLU A 82 -6.27 -0.63 -5.17
CA GLU A 82 -7.53 0.02 -5.57
C GLU A 82 -7.45 1.05 -6.72
N SER A 83 -6.26 1.28 -7.27
CA SER A 83 -5.99 2.28 -8.29
C SER A 83 -5.94 1.63 -9.66
N ILE A 84 -6.74 2.15 -10.60
CA ILE A 84 -6.87 1.58 -11.94
C ILE A 84 -6.72 2.62 -13.03
N VAL A 85 -6.30 2.16 -14.21
CA VAL A 85 -6.28 2.96 -15.44
C VAL A 85 -7.31 2.38 -16.42
N LEU A 86 -8.16 3.26 -16.94
CA LEU A 86 -9.22 2.91 -17.89
C LEU A 86 -8.67 2.89 -19.31
N VAL A 87 -9.04 1.84 -20.04
CA VAL A 87 -8.63 1.63 -21.44
C VAL A 87 -9.86 1.55 -22.33
N ASN A 88 -9.83 2.33 -23.40
CA ASN A 88 -10.93 2.40 -24.36
C ASN A 88 -10.79 1.40 -25.52
N ARG A 89 -11.79 1.36 -26.41
CA ARG A 89 -11.80 0.48 -27.59
C ARG A 89 -10.71 0.75 -28.63
N LYS A 90 -10.07 1.91 -28.56
CA LYS A 90 -8.93 2.27 -29.40
C LYS A 90 -7.59 1.86 -28.77
N GLN A 91 -7.63 1.15 -27.63
CA GLN A 91 -6.45 0.80 -26.84
C GLN A 91 -5.69 2.05 -26.34
N GLU A 92 -6.43 3.08 -25.94
CA GLU A 92 -5.87 4.27 -25.30
C GLU A 92 -6.13 4.19 -23.79
N ASP A 93 -5.07 4.34 -23.00
CA ASP A 93 -5.12 4.57 -21.56
C ASP A 93 -5.43 6.05 -21.27
N PHE A 94 -6.69 6.36 -20.96
CA PHE A 94 -7.20 7.74 -21.08
C PHE A 94 -7.66 8.38 -19.77
N TYR A 95 -7.89 7.59 -18.72
CA TYR A 95 -8.39 8.11 -17.45
C TYR A 95 -7.94 7.24 -16.28
N GLY A 96 -7.35 7.84 -15.25
CA GLY A 96 -6.85 7.15 -14.06
C GLY A 96 -7.72 7.38 -12.84
N LEU A 97 -8.01 6.33 -12.09
CA LEU A 97 -8.80 6.36 -10.85
C LEU A 97 -7.92 5.92 -9.68
N PRO A 98 -7.50 6.82 -8.78
CA PRO A 98 -6.60 6.49 -7.67
C PRO A 98 -7.33 5.89 -6.46
N ASN A 99 -6.60 5.36 -5.48
CA ASN A 99 -7.12 4.85 -4.21
C ASN A 99 -7.72 5.89 -3.25
N ILE A 100 -7.60 7.18 -3.60
CA ILE A 100 -8.17 8.32 -2.86
C ILE A 100 -9.39 8.91 -3.59
N ASP A 101 -10.04 8.11 -4.43
CA ASP A 101 -11.21 8.49 -5.21
C ASP A 101 -12.46 7.79 -4.71
N ASN A 102 -13.35 8.58 -4.10
CA ASN A 102 -14.56 8.10 -3.44
C ASN A 102 -15.81 8.36 -4.29
N ARG A 103 -15.66 8.47 -5.63
CA ARG A 103 -16.78 8.77 -6.53
C ARG A 103 -17.95 7.79 -6.41
N GLY A 104 -17.73 6.55 -5.96
CA GLY A 104 -18.77 5.56 -5.73
C GLY A 104 -19.72 5.86 -4.56
N ARG A 105 -19.35 6.77 -3.65
CA ARG A 105 -19.99 6.98 -2.34
C ARG A 105 -21.50 7.14 -2.40
N ALA A 106 -22.00 7.94 -3.35
CA ALA A 106 -23.43 8.26 -3.47
C ALA A 106 -24.32 7.05 -3.80
N TRP A 107 -23.75 5.94 -4.28
CA TRP A 107 -24.47 4.76 -4.73
C TRP A 107 -24.22 3.52 -3.87
N MET A 108 -23.48 3.66 -2.76
CA MET A 108 -23.17 2.52 -1.89
C MET A 108 -24.42 1.84 -1.29
N ALA A 109 -25.51 2.60 -1.12
CA ALA A 109 -26.79 2.08 -0.67
C ALA A 109 -27.55 1.25 -1.73
N GLU A 110 -27.18 1.34 -3.01
CA GLU A 110 -27.77 0.49 -4.07
C GLU A 110 -27.16 -0.92 -4.09
N ILE A 111 -26.03 -1.15 -3.41
CA ILE A 111 -25.30 -2.41 -3.46
C ILE A 111 -25.86 -3.38 -2.41
N GLN A 112 -26.30 -4.55 -2.86
CA GLN A 112 -26.61 -5.67 -1.97
C GLN A 112 -25.32 -6.25 -1.41
N LYS A 113 -25.00 -5.97 -0.15
CA LYS A 113 -23.70 -6.31 0.44
C LYS A 113 -23.54 -7.78 0.81
N ASP A 114 -24.65 -8.50 1.01
CA ASP A 114 -24.66 -9.91 1.43
C ASP A 114 -23.79 -10.78 0.50
N GLY A 115 -22.86 -11.55 1.08
CA GLY A 115 -22.01 -12.47 0.33
C GLY A 115 -20.79 -11.82 -0.35
N ILE A 116 -20.68 -10.48 -0.39
CA ILE A 116 -19.53 -9.84 -1.04
C ILE A 116 -18.25 -10.11 -0.24
N TYR A 117 -18.26 -9.88 1.08
CA TYR A 117 -17.09 -10.08 1.92
C TYR A 117 -16.57 -11.53 1.84
N GLU A 118 -17.45 -12.53 1.86
CA GLU A 118 -17.07 -13.93 1.77
C GLU A 118 -16.43 -14.29 0.43
N LYS A 119 -16.71 -13.53 -0.64
CA LYS A 119 -16.14 -13.72 -1.97
C LYS A 119 -14.87 -12.91 -2.21
N THR A 120 -14.81 -11.68 -1.72
CA THR A 120 -13.72 -10.74 -2.02
C THR A 120 -12.69 -10.66 -0.90
N GLY A 121 -13.07 -11.05 0.33
CA GLY A 121 -12.30 -10.81 1.53
C GLY A 121 -12.29 -9.35 1.97
N ARG A 122 -13.17 -8.49 1.42
CA ARG A 122 -13.14 -7.03 1.60
C ARG A 122 -14.49 -6.44 1.99
N TRP A 123 -14.45 -5.41 2.82
CA TRP A 123 -15.64 -4.60 3.12
C TRP A 123 -16.10 -3.82 1.91
N VAL A 124 -17.42 -3.73 1.73
CA VAL A 124 -18.03 -2.98 0.63
C VAL A 124 -17.95 -1.47 0.88
N THR A 125 -16.98 -0.83 0.24
CA THR A 125 -16.56 0.57 0.43
C THR A 125 -16.35 1.24 -0.95
N GLU A 126 -16.45 2.57 -0.97
CA GLU A 126 -16.55 3.36 -2.20
C GLU A 126 -15.24 3.53 -2.98
N ASP A 127 -14.12 3.25 -2.34
CA ASP A 127 -12.76 3.38 -2.85
C ASP A 127 -12.32 2.19 -3.69
N PHE A 128 -13.13 1.13 -3.81
CA PHE A 128 -12.83 0.02 -4.72
C PHE A 128 -13.20 0.34 -6.18
N PRO A 129 -12.41 -0.15 -7.16
CA PRO A 129 -12.69 -0.05 -8.60
C PRO A 129 -14.14 -0.35 -8.99
N ALA A 130 -14.77 -1.38 -8.42
CA ALA A 130 -16.16 -1.70 -8.69
C ALA A 130 -17.11 -0.52 -8.41
N ALA A 131 -16.99 0.09 -7.23
CA ALA A 131 -17.82 1.23 -6.84
C ALA A 131 -17.46 2.49 -7.65
N LYS A 132 -16.18 2.72 -7.96
CA LYS A 132 -15.74 3.85 -8.80
C LYS A 132 -16.31 3.78 -10.21
N LEU A 133 -16.25 2.61 -10.84
CA LEU A 133 -16.80 2.37 -12.18
C LEU A 133 -18.33 2.51 -12.19
N MET A 134 -19.02 2.01 -11.16
CA MET A 134 -20.45 2.26 -10.98
C MET A 134 -20.74 3.76 -10.83
N GLY A 135 -19.92 4.51 -10.08
CA GLY A 135 -20.07 5.96 -9.95
C GLY A 135 -19.86 6.72 -11.25
N LEU A 136 -18.94 6.28 -12.10
CA LEU A 136 -18.78 6.80 -13.46
C LEU A 136 -20.03 6.53 -14.30
N SER A 137 -20.55 5.30 -14.30
CA SER A 137 -21.73 4.94 -15.12
C SER A 137 -22.98 5.76 -14.79
N LYS A 138 -23.09 6.22 -13.54
CA LYS A 138 -24.23 7.00 -13.04
C LYS A 138 -24.15 8.49 -13.31
N ARG A 139 -22.94 9.08 -13.31
CA ARG A 139 -22.79 10.55 -13.32
C ARG A 139 -21.85 11.09 -14.40
N ARG A 140 -20.88 10.28 -14.86
CA ARG A 140 -19.94 10.60 -15.94
C ARG A 140 -20.07 9.56 -17.05
N LYS A 141 -21.29 9.39 -17.56
CA LYS A 141 -21.62 8.38 -18.58
C LYS A 141 -20.77 8.53 -19.84
N GLU A 142 -20.43 9.76 -20.21
CA GLU A 142 -19.54 10.10 -21.31
C GLU A 142 -18.12 9.52 -21.17
N ILE A 143 -17.62 9.37 -19.94
CA ILE A 143 -16.35 8.70 -19.66
C ILE A 143 -16.58 7.19 -19.64
N PHE A 144 -17.60 6.73 -18.91
CA PHE A 144 -17.90 5.31 -18.74
C PHE A 144 -18.18 4.58 -20.06
N ASP A 145 -18.89 5.22 -21.00
CA ASP A 145 -19.22 4.65 -22.30
C ASP A 145 -17.99 4.40 -23.19
N GLN A 146 -16.88 5.07 -22.91
CA GLN A 146 -15.62 4.85 -23.62
C GLN A 146 -14.85 3.64 -23.07
N VAL A 147 -15.13 3.23 -21.83
CA VAL A 147 -14.39 2.16 -21.14
C VAL A 147 -14.68 0.83 -21.80
N GLN A 148 -13.63 0.17 -22.31
CA GLN A 148 -13.70 -1.23 -22.71
C GLN A 148 -13.27 -2.13 -21.57
N THR A 149 -12.20 -1.76 -20.89
CA THR A 149 -11.53 -2.55 -19.85
C THR A 149 -10.71 -1.62 -18.96
N PHE A 150 -10.01 -2.18 -17.98
CA PHE A 150 -9.11 -1.46 -17.08
C PHE A 150 -7.91 -2.34 -16.72
N THR A 151 -6.89 -1.73 -16.12
CA THR A 151 -5.74 -2.42 -15.53
C THR A 151 -5.36 -1.77 -14.20
N SER A 152 -4.66 -2.49 -13.33
CA SER A 152 -4.05 -1.92 -12.12
C SER A 152 -2.89 -0.97 -12.47
N LEU A 153 -2.40 -0.21 -11.50
CA LEU A 153 -1.21 0.64 -11.67
C LEU A 153 0.07 -0.16 -11.98
N SER A 154 0.30 -1.30 -11.31
CA SER A 154 1.48 -2.12 -11.59
C SER A 154 1.46 -2.65 -13.01
N GLU A 155 0.35 -3.27 -13.44
CA GLU A 155 0.25 -3.85 -14.78
C GLU A 155 0.07 -2.80 -15.88
N TRP A 156 -0.35 -1.57 -15.55
CA TRP A 156 -0.39 -0.46 -16.50
C TRP A 156 1.00 -0.15 -17.08
N ILE A 157 2.09 -0.32 -16.32
CA ILE A 157 3.45 -0.19 -16.87
C ILE A 157 3.70 -1.25 -17.94
N GLY A 158 3.30 -2.49 -17.68
CA GLY A 158 3.35 -3.55 -18.67
C GLY A 158 2.55 -3.23 -19.93
N TYR A 159 1.36 -2.63 -19.78
CA TYR A 159 0.55 -2.16 -20.89
C TYR A 159 1.24 -1.05 -21.69
N VAL A 160 1.79 -0.04 -21.01
CA VAL A 160 2.54 1.06 -21.64
C VAL A 160 3.74 0.53 -22.43
N LEU A 161 4.49 -0.41 -21.87
CA LEU A 161 5.73 -0.92 -22.46
C LEU A 161 5.50 -1.99 -23.54
N CYS A 162 4.51 -2.87 -23.36
CA CYS A 162 4.32 -4.07 -24.20
C CYS A 162 3.04 -4.04 -25.03
N GLY A 163 2.09 -3.14 -24.73
CA GLY A 163 0.77 -3.09 -25.37
C GLY A 163 -0.17 -4.23 -24.97
N LYS A 164 0.12 -4.94 -23.87
CA LYS A 164 -0.66 -6.10 -23.40
C LYS A 164 -1.30 -5.82 -22.05
N LEU A 165 -2.55 -6.21 -21.90
CA LEU A 165 -3.30 -6.08 -20.65
C LEU A 165 -3.11 -7.31 -19.78
N ALA A 166 -3.07 -7.08 -18.47
CA ALA A 166 -3.07 -8.11 -17.44
C ALA A 166 -3.52 -7.47 -16.12
N ILE A 167 -3.98 -8.28 -15.17
CA ILE A 167 -4.01 -7.91 -13.76
C ILE A 167 -3.46 -9.09 -12.95
N GLU A 168 -2.61 -8.79 -11.97
CA GLU A 168 -2.07 -9.78 -11.05
C GLU A 168 -3.07 -10.10 -9.91
N PRO A 169 -3.22 -11.35 -9.45
CA PRO A 169 -4.18 -11.72 -8.39
C PRO A 169 -4.22 -10.81 -7.16
N SER A 170 -3.07 -10.32 -6.67
CA SER A 170 -2.99 -9.39 -5.54
C SER A 170 -3.53 -7.99 -5.84
N GLN A 171 -3.63 -7.60 -7.12
CA GLN A 171 -4.33 -6.40 -7.57
C GLN A 171 -5.79 -6.71 -7.93
N ALA A 172 -6.07 -7.91 -8.46
CA ALA A 172 -7.41 -8.33 -8.83
C ALA A 172 -8.33 -8.38 -7.60
N CYS A 173 -7.85 -8.88 -6.46
CA CYS A 173 -8.62 -8.89 -5.21
C CYS A 173 -8.98 -7.47 -4.73
N GLU A 174 -8.21 -6.47 -5.14
CA GLU A 174 -8.45 -5.04 -4.82
C GLU A 174 -9.45 -4.37 -5.74
N THR A 175 -10.22 -5.14 -6.51
CA THR A 175 -11.24 -4.59 -7.42
C THR A 175 -12.66 -4.69 -6.88
N GLN A 176 -12.92 -5.60 -5.93
CA GLN A 176 -14.24 -6.14 -5.57
C GLN A 176 -15.01 -6.85 -6.71
N LEU A 177 -14.32 -7.22 -7.79
CA LEU A 177 -14.88 -7.98 -8.91
C LEU A 177 -14.28 -9.39 -9.01
N TYR A 178 -13.31 -9.72 -8.15
CA TYR A 178 -12.57 -10.96 -8.13
C TYR A 178 -12.98 -11.83 -6.94
N ASP A 179 -13.21 -13.12 -7.19
CA ASP A 179 -13.53 -14.10 -6.15
C ASP A 179 -12.24 -14.78 -5.69
N ILE A 180 -11.81 -14.50 -4.45
CA ILE A 180 -10.55 -15.00 -3.89
C ILE A 180 -10.58 -16.52 -3.62
N GLY A 181 -11.78 -17.12 -3.56
CA GLY A 181 -11.94 -18.57 -3.38
C GLY A 181 -11.69 -19.32 -4.68
N THR A 182 -12.23 -18.83 -5.79
CA THR A 182 -12.03 -19.42 -7.13
C THR A 182 -10.80 -18.91 -7.86
N GLN A 183 -10.25 -17.79 -7.41
CA GLN A 183 -9.16 -17.05 -8.04
C GLN A 183 -9.46 -16.60 -9.47
N GLN A 184 -10.71 -16.19 -9.70
CA GLN A 184 -11.20 -15.74 -11.00
C GLN A 184 -12.06 -14.50 -10.85
N TRP A 185 -12.26 -13.79 -11.96
CA TRP A 185 -13.30 -12.76 -12.04
C TRP A 185 -14.68 -13.37 -11.75
N SER A 186 -15.47 -12.69 -10.92
CA SER A 186 -16.78 -13.16 -10.51
C SER A 186 -17.87 -12.49 -11.32
N GLU A 187 -18.54 -13.26 -12.18
CA GLU A 187 -19.71 -12.78 -12.94
C GLU A 187 -20.82 -12.25 -12.01
N GLU A 188 -20.99 -12.88 -10.85
CA GLU A 188 -21.95 -12.42 -9.83
C GLU A 188 -21.61 -11.02 -9.32
N LEU A 189 -20.35 -10.78 -8.93
CA LEU A 189 -19.91 -9.47 -8.45
C LEU A 189 -20.01 -8.43 -9.57
N ILE A 190 -19.55 -8.75 -10.78
CA ILE A 190 -19.64 -7.86 -11.94
C ILE A 190 -21.08 -7.42 -12.20
N LYS A 191 -22.04 -8.36 -12.16
CA LYS A 191 -23.46 -8.07 -12.29
C LYS A 191 -24.01 -7.22 -11.14
N ARG A 192 -23.59 -7.51 -9.92
CA ARG A 192 -24.04 -6.77 -8.72
C ARG A 192 -23.63 -5.30 -8.75
N PHE A 193 -22.47 -4.98 -9.33
CA PHE A 193 -22.02 -3.61 -9.57
C PHE A 193 -22.46 -3.03 -10.93
N LYS A 194 -23.23 -3.77 -11.73
CA LYS A 194 -23.76 -3.36 -13.05
C LYS A 194 -22.66 -3.03 -14.06
N LEU A 195 -21.63 -3.88 -14.13
CA LEU A 195 -20.43 -3.70 -14.96
C LEU A 195 -20.29 -4.72 -16.08
N GLU A 196 -21.35 -5.43 -16.45
CA GLU A 196 -21.34 -6.54 -17.42
C GLU A 196 -20.90 -6.14 -18.83
N GLN A 197 -20.97 -4.84 -19.16
CA GLN A 197 -20.51 -4.30 -20.44
C GLN A 197 -18.98 -4.19 -20.54
N LEU A 198 -18.26 -4.29 -19.43
CA LEU A 198 -16.81 -4.19 -19.39
C LEU A 198 -16.18 -5.56 -19.64
N THR A 199 -15.09 -5.58 -20.40
CA THR A 199 -14.27 -6.78 -20.56
C THR A 199 -13.27 -6.83 -19.42
N MET A 200 -13.31 -7.89 -18.61
CA MET A 200 -12.31 -8.07 -17.55
C MET A 200 -10.94 -8.42 -18.17
N PRO A 201 -9.84 -7.82 -17.68
CA PRO A 201 -8.50 -8.09 -18.19
C PRO A 201 -8.06 -9.52 -17.83
N PRO A 202 -7.15 -10.13 -18.60
CA PRO A 202 -6.66 -11.46 -18.28
C PRO A 202 -5.86 -11.45 -16.97
N LEU A 203 -5.96 -12.53 -16.21
CA LEU A 203 -5.21 -12.71 -14.97
C LEU A 203 -3.85 -13.34 -15.27
N LEU A 204 -2.77 -12.72 -14.79
CA LEU A 204 -1.40 -13.26 -14.92
C LEU A 204 -0.68 -13.18 -13.58
N ASN A 205 0.10 -14.20 -13.26
CA ASN A 205 0.78 -14.29 -11.98
C ASN A 205 2.04 -13.43 -11.91
N ALA A 206 2.37 -12.94 -10.72
CA ALA A 206 3.64 -12.28 -10.45
C ALA A 206 4.84 -13.14 -10.92
N GLY A 207 5.82 -12.51 -11.57
CA GLY A 207 7.02 -13.14 -12.11
C GLY A 207 6.82 -13.79 -13.48
N SER A 208 5.60 -13.79 -14.01
CA SER A 208 5.37 -14.23 -15.40
C SER A 208 5.77 -13.15 -16.41
N LEU A 209 6.20 -13.59 -17.59
CA LEU A 209 6.47 -12.71 -18.72
C LEU A 209 5.15 -12.21 -19.33
N LEU A 210 4.91 -10.90 -19.29
CA LEU A 210 3.81 -10.30 -20.05
C LEU A 210 4.16 -10.19 -21.53
N GLY A 211 5.35 -9.68 -21.83
CA GLY A 211 5.85 -9.44 -23.17
C GLY A 211 7.16 -8.69 -23.17
N PHE A 212 7.65 -8.39 -24.38
CA PHE A 212 8.83 -7.57 -24.58
C PHE A 212 8.43 -6.13 -24.89
N MET A 213 9.29 -5.20 -24.49
CA MET A 213 9.12 -3.77 -24.79
C MET A 213 8.96 -3.55 -26.29
N ARG A 214 7.94 -2.76 -26.67
CA ARG A 214 7.69 -2.40 -28.08
C ARG A 214 8.80 -1.54 -28.66
N GLU A 215 8.94 -1.60 -29.98
CA GLU A 215 10.00 -0.87 -30.71
C GLU A 215 9.90 0.65 -30.53
N ASP A 216 8.69 1.22 -30.57
CA ASP A 216 8.45 2.66 -30.37
C ASP A 216 8.97 3.16 -29.01
N ILE A 217 8.83 2.33 -27.97
CA ILE A 217 9.30 2.66 -26.62
C ILE A 217 10.82 2.45 -26.52
N LYS A 218 11.36 1.38 -27.14
CA LYS A 218 12.82 1.15 -27.21
C LYS A 218 13.54 2.33 -27.86
N GLU A 219 13.04 2.81 -29.00
CA GLU A 219 13.55 4.00 -29.68
C GLU A 219 13.49 5.25 -28.79
N GLN A 220 12.36 5.48 -28.10
CA GLN A 220 12.20 6.61 -27.18
C GLN A 220 13.20 6.58 -26.01
N LEU A 221 13.54 5.38 -25.51
CA LEU A 221 14.45 5.18 -24.39
C LEU A 221 15.93 5.06 -24.81
N GLY A 222 16.22 4.91 -26.10
CA GLY A 222 17.58 4.71 -26.62
C GLY A 222 18.12 3.29 -26.39
N ILE A 223 17.23 2.29 -26.39
CA ILE A 223 17.56 0.86 -26.19
C ILE A 223 17.50 0.14 -27.54
N ALA A 224 18.50 -0.70 -27.83
CA ALA A 224 18.57 -1.49 -29.07
C ALA A 224 18.37 -3.01 -28.85
N TYR A 225 18.04 -3.42 -27.63
CA TYR A 225 17.87 -4.83 -27.25
C TYR A 225 16.50 -5.07 -26.64
N ASP A 226 16.05 -6.31 -26.67
CA ASP A 226 14.75 -6.67 -26.11
C ASP A 226 14.81 -6.76 -24.59
N ILE A 227 13.84 -6.13 -23.93
CA ILE A 227 13.70 -6.16 -22.47
C ILE A 227 12.33 -6.76 -22.12
N PRO A 228 12.29 -7.86 -21.35
CA PRO A 228 11.03 -8.42 -20.87
C PRO A 228 10.42 -7.55 -19.78
N PHE A 229 9.10 -7.40 -19.81
CA PHE A 229 8.32 -6.96 -18.66
C PHE A 229 7.80 -8.18 -17.88
N LEU A 230 8.15 -8.24 -16.60
CA LEU A 230 7.72 -9.27 -15.68
C LEU A 230 6.63 -8.70 -14.76
N ILE A 231 5.48 -9.38 -14.71
CA ILE A 231 4.34 -8.96 -13.89
C ILE A 231 4.79 -8.84 -12.43
N GLY A 232 4.55 -7.68 -11.81
CA GLY A 232 4.83 -7.45 -10.40
C GLY A 232 3.61 -7.72 -9.53
N GLY A 233 3.08 -6.71 -8.83
CA GLY A 233 1.87 -6.86 -8.02
C GLY A 233 1.52 -5.66 -7.15
N ALA A 234 0.61 -5.88 -6.21
CA ALA A 234 0.21 -4.89 -5.22
C ALA A 234 1.36 -4.50 -4.29
N ASP A 235 1.46 -3.20 -3.98
CA ASP A 235 2.55 -2.62 -3.20
C ASP A 235 2.80 -3.32 -1.86
N THR A 236 1.75 -3.66 -1.12
CA THR A 236 1.82 -4.27 0.22
C THR A 236 2.36 -5.69 0.12
N GLN A 237 1.81 -6.51 -0.78
CA GLN A 237 2.22 -7.89 -1.01
C GLN A 237 3.65 -7.97 -1.55
N VAL A 238 4.02 -7.06 -2.45
CA VAL A 238 5.39 -6.96 -2.96
C VAL A 238 6.34 -6.47 -1.86
N ALA A 239 5.95 -5.49 -1.04
CA ALA A 239 6.78 -4.98 0.04
C ALA A 239 7.09 -6.06 1.09
N VAL A 240 6.10 -6.86 1.50
CA VAL A 240 6.35 -7.94 2.46
C VAL A 240 7.13 -9.12 1.87
N LEU A 241 6.98 -9.40 0.57
CA LEU A 241 7.88 -10.30 -0.15
C LEU A 241 9.33 -9.77 -0.09
N GLY A 242 9.54 -8.49 -0.38
CA GLY A 242 10.83 -7.83 -0.28
C GLY A 242 11.42 -7.91 1.14
N ALA A 243 10.58 -7.75 2.15
CA ALA A 243 10.96 -7.89 3.56
C ALA A 243 11.36 -9.33 3.96
N GLY A 244 11.06 -10.32 3.10
CA GLY A 244 11.41 -11.72 3.32
C GLY A 244 10.40 -12.49 4.18
N MET A 245 9.17 -11.99 4.28
CA MET A 245 8.11 -12.59 5.07
C MET A 245 7.79 -14.02 4.62
N GLN A 246 7.62 -14.93 5.57
CA GLN A 246 7.20 -16.31 5.35
C GLN A 246 5.80 -16.58 5.93
N GLU A 247 5.25 -17.76 5.64
CA GLU A 247 4.03 -18.23 6.30
C GLU A 247 4.21 -18.26 7.83
N GLY A 248 3.22 -17.75 8.57
CA GLY A 248 3.27 -17.66 10.02
C GLY A 248 4.08 -16.48 10.58
N ASP A 249 4.79 -15.71 9.75
CA ASP A 249 5.34 -14.43 10.18
C ASP A 249 4.22 -13.38 10.34
N ILE A 250 4.53 -12.34 11.11
CA ILE A 250 3.76 -11.10 11.16
C ILE A 250 4.63 -9.97 10.66
N ALA A 251 4.09 -9.18 9.72
CA ALA A 251 4.74 -8.00 9.21
C ALA A 251 3.86 -6.76 9.43
N VAL A 252 4.53 -5.62 9.60
CA VAL A 252 3.90 -4.29 9.54
C VAL A 252 4.50 -3.57 8.34
N VAL A 253 3.66 -3.02 7.47
CA VAL A 253 4.10 -2.17 6.36
C VAL A 253 3.71 -0.73 6.69
N SER A 254 4.64 0.07 7.22
CA SER A 254 4.34 1.45 7.62
C SER A 254 4.68 2.44 6.50
N GLY A 255 3.65 2.98 5.84
CA GLY A 255 3.73 3.96 4.77
C GLY A 255 2.63 5.02 4.93
N THR A 256 1.86 5.29 3.86
CA THR A 256 0.68 6.17 3.94
C THR A 256 -0.33 5.64 4.97
N THR A 257 -0.58 4.33 4.91
CA THR A 257 -1.29 3.53 5.92
C THR A 257 -0.29 2.60 6.61
N SER A 258 -0.71 1.85 7.63
CA SER A 258 0.18 0.92 8.36
C SER A 258 -0.43 -0.47 8.56
N PRO A 259 -0.73 -1.23 7.49
CA PRO A 259 -1.28 -2.57 7.62
C PRO A 259 -0.39 -3.50 8.44
N VAL A 260 -1.04 -4.34 9.24
CA VAL A 260 -0.48 -5.48 9.95
C VAL A 260 -0.96 -6.73 9.25
N VAL A 261 -0.03 -7.54 8.78
CA VAL A 261 -0.33 -8.67 7.91
C VAL A 261 0.30 -9.97 8.37
N THR A 262 -0.34 -11.07 8.01
CA THR A 262 0.20 -12.44 8.13
C THR A 262 -0.13 -13.23 6.85
N LEU A 263 0.72 -14.20 6.52
CA LEU A 263 0.52 -15.07 5.35
C LEU A 263 0.04 -16.45 5.79
N ARG A 264 -0.89 -17.02 5.02
CA ARG A 264 -1.43 -18.36 5.22
C ARG A 264 -1.70 -19.05 3.89
N THR A 265 -1.48 -20.36 3.85
CA THR A 265 -1.87 -21.20 2.71
C THR A 265 -3.39 -21.37 2.64
N GLU A 266 -4.04 -21.53 3.79
CA GLU A 266 -5.49 -21.72 3.86
C GLU A 266 -6.23 -20.38 3.91
N ARG A 267 -7.32 -20.30 3.13
CA ARG A 267 -8.23 -19.17 3.16
C ARG A 267 -8.87 -19.03 4.54
N TYR A 268 -8.88 -17.81 5.05
CA TYR A 268 -9.61 -17.45 6.26
C TYR A 268 -10.59 -16.33 5.91
N CYS A 269 -11.83 -16.39 6.39
CA CYS A 269 -12.76 -15.26 6.33
C CYS A 269 -13.42 -15.17 7.69
N ASP A 270 -13.19 -14.08 8.42
CA ASP A 270 -13.82 -13.89 9.73
C ASP A 270 -15.32 -13.55 9.56
N PRO A 271 -16.26 -14.29 10.18
CA PRO A 271 -17.70 -14.02 10.05
C PRO A 271 -18.16 -12.67 10.63
N GLN A 272 -17.34 -12.02 11.45
CA GLN A 272 -17.59 -10.66 11.95
C GLN A 272 -16.88 -9.59 11.10
N GLU A 273 -16.28 -10.00 9.97
CA GLU A 273 -15.55 -9.14 9.04
C GLU A 273 -14.38 -8.38 9.67
N ARG A 274 -13.75 -8.94 10.72
CA ARG A 274 -12.71 -8.22 11.49
C ARG A 274 -11.30 -8.24 10.88
N CYS A 275 -11.15 -8.76 9.67
CA CYS A 275 -9.92 -8.73 8.88
C CYS A 275 -10.25 -8.58 7.41
N TRP A 276 -9.28 -8.18 6.60
CA TRP A 276 -9.32 -8.42 5.16
C TRP A 276 -8.56 -9.68 4.81
N THR A 277 -8.94 -10.29 3.68
CA THR A 277 -8.36 -11.52 3.16
C THR A 277 -7.99 -11.32 1.70
N ASP A 278 -6.71 -11.11 1.48
CA ASP A 278 -6.19 -10.78 0.16
C ASP A 278 -5.64 -12.01 -0.53
N SER A 279 -5.70 -12.01 -1.85
CA SER A 279 -4.89 -12.95 -2.62
C SER A 279 -3.42 -12.57 -2.49
N TRP A 280 -2.60 -13.56 -2.14
CA TRP A 280 -1.15 -13.40 -2.22
C TRP A 280 -0.70 -13.36 -3.69
N LEU A 281 0.54 -12.95 -3.91
CA LEU A 281 1.18 -13.01 -5.22
C LEU A 281 1.04 -14.42 -5.82
N LYS A 282 0.71 -14.50 -7.12
CA LYS A 282 0.43 -15.73 -7.88
C LYS A 282 -0.84 -16.49 -7.45
N GLY A 283 -1.62 -15.97 -6.50
CA GLY A 283 -2.83 -16.62 -5.98
C GLY A 283 -2.58 -17.87 -5.14
N SER A 284 -1.33 -18.27 -4.86
CA SER A 284 -1.05 -19.55 -4.19
C SER A 284 -1.32 -19.56 -2.68
N MET A 285 -1.50 -18.39 -2.07
CA MET A 285 -1.69 -18.18 -0.64
C MET A 285 -2.64 -17.00 -0.42
N TYR A 286 -2.93 -16.71 0.84
CA TYR A 286 -3.70 -15.55 1.27
C TYR A 286 -2.88 -14.70 2.23
N GLN A 287 -3.09 -13.38 2.18
CA GLN A 287 -2.62 -12.43 3.17
C GLN A 287 -3.80 -11.95 4.01
N MET A 288 -3.73 -12.11 5.34
CA MET A 288 -4.74 -11.56 6.24
C MET A 288 -4.24 -10.21 6.73
N GLU A 289 -5.09 -9.20 6.65
CA GLU A 289 -4.73 -7.82 6.97
C GLU A 289 -5.68 -7.23 8.02
N THR A 290 -5.10 -6.54 9.00
CA THR A 290 -5.79 -5.50 9.77
C THR A 290 -5.05 -4.18 9.55
N ASN A 291 -5.78 -3.07 9.44
CA ASN A 291 -5.16 -1.80 9.05
C ASN A 291 -5.70 -0.65 9.90
N PRO A 292 -4.85 0.18 10.54
CA PRO A 292 -5.32 1.37 11.27
C PRO A 292 -5.79 2.49 10.32
N GLY A 293 -5.66 2.29 9.01
CA GLY A 293 -5.94 3.29 8.00
C GLY A 293 -4.83 4.33 7.92
N VAL A 294 -5.19 5.58 7.68
CA VAL A 294 -4.24 6.67 7.43
C VAL A 294 -3.38 6.92 8.67
N THR A 295 -2.06 6.80 8.53
CA THR A 295 -1.09 6.95 9.63
C THR A 295 0.09 7.83 9.22
N GLY A 296 0.96 7.38 8.31
CA GLY A 296 2.16 8.14 7.94
C GLY A 296 1.85 9.49 7.28
N LEU A 297 0.72 9.63 6.58
CA LEU A 297 0.26 10.92 6.07
C LEU A 297 -0.04 11.92 7.20
N ASN A 298 -0.59 11.47 8.33
CA ASN A 298 -0.84 12.34 9.48
C ASN A 298 0.47 12.84 10.09
N TYR A 299 1.49 11.99 10.16
CA TYR A 299 2.83 12.38 10.62
C TYR A 299 3.47 13.42 9.69
N GLN A 300 3.40 13.23 8.37
CA GLN A 300 3.89 14.21 7.40
C GLN A 300 3.18 15.56 7.54
N ARG A 301 1.84 15.57 7.70
CA ARG A 301 1.06 16.79 7.87
C ARG A 301 1.42 17.54 9.15
N ILE A 302 1.53 16.85 10.28
CA ILE A 302 1.90 17.50 11.56
C ILE A 302 3.33 18.03 11.55
N ARG A 303 4.27 17.30 10.94
CA ARG A 303 5.64 17.78 10.75
C ARG A 303 5.63 19.10 9.96
N ASN A 304 4.98 19.12 8.80
CA ASN A 304 4.94 20.32 7.95
C ASN A 304 4.23 21.49 8.65
N LEU A 305 3.21 21.21 9.47
CA LEU A 305 2.45 22.24 10.16
C LEU A 305 3.18 22.84 11.37
N LEU A 306 3.83 22.01 12.20
CA LEU A 306 4.37 22.42 13.51
C LEU A 306 5.90 22.51 13.58
N PHE A 307 6.58 21.88 12.63
CA PHE A 307 8.04 21.68 12.61
C PHE A 307 8.64 22.01 11.24
N ASP A 308 8.07 22.99 10.53
CA ASP A 308 8.66 23.48 9.30
C ASP A 308 10.12 23.94 9.53
N GLY A 309 10.99 23.60 8.57
CA GLY A 309 12.44 23.81 8.68
C GLY A 309 13.19 22.90 9.66
N VAL A 310 12.53 22.00 10.39
CA VAL A 310 13.18 21.03 11.29
C VAL A 310 13.51 19.74 10.52
N SER A 311 14.76 19.28 10.67
CA SER A 311 15.19 18.02 10.08
C SER A 311 14.50 16.82 10.75
N TYR A 312 14.41 15.69 10.05
CA TYR A 312 13.89 14.45 10.67
C TYR A 312 14.76 14.01 11.85
N GLU A 313 16.07 14.19 11.74
CA GLU A 313 17.05 13.81 12.76
C GLU A 313 16.85 14.62 14.05
N ASP A 314 16.68 15.94 13.94
CA ASP A 314 16.44 16.82 15.09
C ASP A 314 15.07 16.54 15.74
N LEU A 315 14.05 16.24 14.93
CA LEU A 315 12.73 15.88 15.44
C LEU A 315 12.79 14.57 16.22
N GLU A 316 13.44 13.53 15.68
CA GLU A 316 13.62 12.25 16.36
C GLU A 316 14.46 12.37 17.64
N ALA A 317 15.49 13.22 17.64
CA ALA A 317 16.24 13.53 18.86
C ALA A 317 15.35 14.19 19.92
N ALA A 318 14.55 15.19 19.54
CA ALA A 318 13.64 15.88 20.46
C ALA A 318 12.52 14.96 20.99
N LEU A 319 12.04 14.01 20.19
CA LEU A 319 11.06 13.02 20.63
C LEU A 319 11.60 12.10 21.74
N LYS A 320 12.90 11.77 21.71
CA LYS A 320 13.55 10.91 22.71
C LYS A 320 13.65 11.58 24.09
N GLU A 321 13.61 12.91 24.15
CA GLU A 321 13.65 13.68 25.41
C GLU A 321 12.29 13.77 26.13
N VAL A 322 11.20 13.27 25.51
CA VAL A 322 9.86 13.28 26.14
C VAL A 322 9.77 12.19 27.20
N THR A 323 9.61 12.61 28.46
CA THR A 323 9.63 11.72 29.64
C THR A 323 8.29 11.62 30.37
N SER A 324 7.26 12.35 29.96
CA SER A 324 5.93 12.32 30.59
C SER A 324 4.81 12.53 29.60
N ILE A 325 3.66 11.91 29.85
CA ILE A 325 2.47 12.01 28.99
C ILE A 325 1.73 13.30 29.31
N LYS A 326 1.75 14.26 28.38
CA LYS A 326 1.03 15.55 28.52
C LYS A 326 -0.25 15.63 27.71
N CYS A 327 -0.36 14.84 26.65
CA CYS A 327 -1.55 14.70 25.82
C CYS A 327 -1.58 13.31 25.17
N THR A 328 -2.73 12.92 24.62
CA THR A 328 -2.83 11.79 23.68
C THR A 328 -3.40 12.26 22.33
N ALA A 329 -3.21 11.48 21.27
CA ALA A 329 -3.77 11.74 19.95
C ALA A 329 -4.61 10.56 19.46
N SER A 330 -5.57 10.79 18.57
CA SER A 330 -6.34 9.75 17.87
C SER A 330 -6.65 10.23 16.45
N PHE A 331 -5.91 9.74 15.46
CA PHE A 331 -6.08 10.12 14.04
C PHE A 331 -6.09 8.94 13.06
N SER A 332 -5.96 7.70 13.55
CA SER A 332 -6.23 6.50 12.75
C SER A 332 -7.66 6.53 12.19
N SER A 333 -7.87 6.01 10.99
CA SER A 333 -9.16 6.13 10.29
C SER A 333 -9.98 4.86 10.24
N LEU A 334 -9.44 3.70 10.64
CA LEU A 334 -10.13 2.41 10.54
C LEU A 334 -10.14 1.65 11.87
N ASP A 335 -11.25 0.95 12.10
CA ASP A 335 -11.47 0.02 13.20
C ASP A 335 -11.90 -1.34 12.65
N PHE A 336 -10.99 -2.30 12.72
CA PHE A 336 -11.29 -3.64 12.25
C PHE A 336 -12.08 -4.46 13.29
N GLU A 337 -12.06 -4.10 14.57
CA GLU A 337 -12.87 -4.83 15.56
C GLU A 337 -14.38 -4.64 15.31
N HIS A 338 -14.76 -3.46 14.83
CA HIS A 338 -16.15 -3.09 14.55
C HIS A 338 -16.45 -2.93 13.05
N ALA A 339 -15.53 -3.37 12.19
CA ALA A 339 -15.62 -3.28 10.73
C ALA A 339 -16.09 -1.90 10.21
N CYS A 340 -15.51 -0.82 10.75
CA CYS A 340 -15.95 0.54 10.43
C CYS A 340 -14.81 1.55 10.33
N GLY A 341 -15.12 2.73 9.77
CA GLY A 341 -14.21 3.86 9.73
C GLY A 341 -14.50 4.85 10.86
N TYR A 342 -13.45 5.46 11.40
CA TYR A 342 -13.58 6.54 12.38
C TYR A 342 -13.91 7.87 11.72
N LYS A 343 -14.83 8.61 12.35
CA LYS A 343 -15.31 9.91 11.87
C LYS A 343 -14.66 11.09 12.57
N ASN A 344 -14.18 10.86 13.79
CA ASN A 344 -13.68 11.90 14.66
C ASN A 344 -12.24 11.57 15.07
N GLY A 345 -11.44 12.62 15.25
CA GLY A 345 -10.07 12.51 15.73
C GLY A 345 -9.62 13.79 16.39
N GLY A 346 -8.53 13.73 17.16
CA GLY A 346 -8.03 14.91 17.85
C GLY A 346 -6.96 14.63 18.89
N PHE A 347 -6.49 15.72 19.49
CA PHE A 347 -5.64 15.69 20.67
C PHE A 347 -6.49 15.79 21.95
N PHE A 348 -6.12 15.02 22.96
CA PHE A 348 -6.81 14.95 24.24
C PHE A 348 -5.93 15.46 25.36
N MET A 349 -6.46 16.43 26.10
CA MET A 349 -5.72 17.19 27.10
C MET A 349 -6.62 17.53 28.28
N ARG A 350 -6.02 17.69 29.46
CA ARG A 350 -6.75 18.12 30.66
C ARG A 350 -6.95 19.65 30.61
N PRO A 351 -8.10 20.19 31.04
CA PRO A 351 -8.26 21.62 31.27
C PRO A 351 -7.79 22.01 32.69
N PRO A 352 -7.15 23.18 32.89
CA PRO A 352 -6.56 24.03 31.85
C PRO A 352 -5.32 23.38 31.22
N PHE A 353 -4.86 23.88 30.07
CA PHE A 353 -3.61 23.40 29.47
C PHE A 353 -2.47 23.46 30.48
N ARG A 354 -1.63 22.43 30.45
CA ARG A 354 -0.42 22.40 31.27
C ARG A 354 0.54 23.47 30.77
N ALA A 355 1.13 24.21 31.70
CA ALA A 355 2.12 25.26 31.39
C ALA A 355 3.41 24.70 30.74
N ASP A 356 3.69 23.41 30.94
CA ASP A 356 4.85 22.71 30.40
C ASP A 356 4.54 21.93 29.10
N LEU A 357 3.39 22.16 28.47
CA LEU A 357 3.07 21.59 27.17
C LEU A 357 3.82 22.32 26.05
N HIS A 358 4.50 21.56 25.19
CA HIS A 358 5.23 22.05 24.04
C HIS A 358 4.77 21.32 22.78
N ARG A 359 5.05 21.91 21.61
CA ARG A 359 4.73 21.28 20.32
C ARG A 359 5.30 19.86 20.16
N ILE A 360 6.45 19.56 20.77
CA ILE A 360 7.07 18.23 20.72
C ILE A 360 6.21 17.16 21.40
N ASP A 361 5.44 17.53 22.43
CA ASP A 361 4.52 16.61 23.09
C ASP A 361 3.36 16.21 22.16
N LEU A 362 2.93 17.10 21.26
CA LEU A 362 1.92 16.80 20.23
C LEU A 362 2.49 15.85 19.16
N ALA A 363 3.72 16.07 18.71
CA ALA A 363 4.39 15.15 17.79
C ALA A 363 4.58 13.77 18.42
N TRP A 364 5.02 13.73 19.68
CA TRP A 364 5.20 12.47 20.41
C TRP A 364 3.87 11.72 20.57
N ALA A 365 2.79 12.42 20.96
CA ALA A 365 1.46 11.83 21.06
C ALA A 365 0.96 11.28 19.71
N LEU A 366 1.29 11.94 18.59
CA LEU A 366 0.95 11.43 17.25
C LEU A 366 1.73 10.17 16.90
N VAL A 367 3.05 10.12 17.15
CA VAL A 367 3.83 8.89 16.93
C VAL A 367 3.34 7.77 17.84
N GLY A 368 2.98 8.11 19.08
CA GLY A 368 2.31 7.23 20.03
C GLY A 368 0.97 6.72 19.51
N ASP A 369 0.13 7.57 18.91
CA ASP A 369 -1.14 7.19 18.28
C ASP A 369 -0.93 6.18 17.14
N ILE A 370 0.05 6.42 16.26
CA ILE A 370 0.39 5.48 15.19
C ILE A 370 0.81 4.13 15.77
N ALA A 371 1.72 4.14 16.76
CA ALA A 371 2.19 2.91 17.39
C ALA A 371 1.07 2.14 18.11
N CYS A 372 0.24 2.84 18.87
CA CYS A 372 -0.90 2.26 19.59
C CYS A 372 -1.97 1.72 18.63
N SER A 373 -2.22 2.42 17.52
CA SER A 373 -3.17 1.98 16.49
C SER A 373 -2.69 0.71 15.80
N ILE A 374 -1.41 0.66 15.38
CA ILE A 374 -0.81 -0.56 14.83
C ILE A 374 -0.85 -1.69 15.85
N PHE A 375 -0.49 -1.42 17.11
CA PHE A 375 -0.53 -2.43 18.18
C PHE A 375 -1.94 -2.96 18.44
N TYR A 376 -2.95 -2.09 18.40
CA TYR A 376 -4.35 -2.48 18.49
C TYR A 376 -4.72 -3.45 17.37
N GLN A 377 -4.40 -3.11 16.12
CA GLN A 377 -4.67 -3.94 14.95
C GLN A 377 -3.91 -5.27 14.97
N TYR A 378 -2.67 -5.25 15.44
CA TYR A 378 -1.87 -6.44 15.70
C TYR A 378 -2.54 -7.36 16.74
N ARG A 379 -3.05 -6.81 17.85
CA ARG A 379 -3.78 -7.60 18.85
C ARG A 379 -5.07 -8.19 18.29
N GLN A 380 -5.78 -7.47 17.43
CA GLN A 380 -6.99 -8.01 16.77
C GLN A 380 -6.63 -9.15 15.83
N LEU A 381 -5.58 -8.99 15.03
CA LEU A 381 -5.08 -10.04 14.13
C LEU A 381 -4.77 -11.33 14.90
N LEU A 382 -4.07 -11.22 16.04
CA LEU A 382 -3.74 -12.37 16.90
C LEU A 382 -4.95 -13.02 17.60
N GLN A 383 -6.01 -12.25 17.87
CA GLN A 383 -7.24 -12.82 18.44
C GLN A 383 -7.98 -13.68 17.42
N MET A 384 -7.96 -13.28 16.15
CA MET A 384 -8.56 -14.05 15.05
C MET A 384 -7.69 -15.23 14.64
N LEU A 385 -6.37 -15.02 14.61
CA LEU A 385 -5.37 -15.96 14.11
C LEU A 385 -4.28 -16.10 15.16
N PRO A 386 -4.37 -17.07 16.08
CA PRO A 386 -3.40 -17.25 17.16
C PRO A 386 -2.07 -17.77 16.63
N ILE A 387 -1.26 -16.86 16.10
CA ILE A 387 0.01 -17.13 15.45
C ILE A 387 1.15 -17.02 16.46
N GLN A 388 1.92 -18.10 16.60
CA GLN A 388 3.15 -18.08 17.39
C GLN A 388 4.28 -17.46 16.57
N HIS A 389 4.89 -16.42 17.11
CA HIS A 389 5.99 -15.70 16.46
C HIS A 389 6.86 -15.02 17.51
N ASP A 390 8.16 -14.86 17.21
CA ASP A 390 9.14 -14.26 18.14
C ASP A 390 9.50 -12.82 17.78
N LYS A 391 9.22 -12.42 16.55
CA LYS A 391 9.58 -11.13 15.97
C LYS A 391 8.46 -10.60 15.08
N ILE A 392 8.47 -9.30 14.87
CA ILE A 392 7.63 -8.61 13.89
C ILE A 392 8.57 -8.09 12.80
N LEU A 393 8.30 -8.42 11.55
CA LEU A 393 8.99 -7.83 10.42
C LEU A 393 8.44 -6.43 10.15
N GLY A 394 9.29 -5.45 9.89
CA GLY A 394 8.85 -4.10 9.56
C GLY A 394 9.43 -3.64 8.22
N CYS A 395 8.59 -3.01 7.40
CA CYS A 395 9.04 -2.32 6.20
C CYS A 395 8.19 -1.08 5.88
N GLY A 396 8.63 -0.27 4.94
CA GLY A 396 8.01 1.01 4.56
C GLY A 396 8.68 2.23 5.20
N GLY A 397 8.36 3.40 4.65
CA GLY A 397 9.00 4.67 4.99
C GLY A 397 8.71 5.19 6.41
N GLY A 398 7.63 4.73 7.05
CA GLY A 398 7.28 5.10 8.43
C GLY A 398 8.30 4.63 9.45
N PHE A 399 8.98 3.51 9.20
CA PHE A 399 10.04 2.99 10.08
C PHE A 399 11.37 3.74 9.99
N GLN A 400 11.42 4.86 9.26
CA GLN A 400 12.51 5.82 9.41
C GLN A 400 12.46 6.53 10.77
N SER A 401 11.29 6.56 11.43
CA SER A 401 11.17 7.01 12.82
C SER A 401 11.69 5.93 13.76
N ASP A 402 12.87 6.14 14.36
CA ASP A 402 13.44 5.29 15.41
C ASP A 402 12.45 5.17 16.58
N MET A 403 11.81 6.30 16.89
CA MET A 403 10.87 6.40 17.99
C MET A 403 9.67 5.46 17.74
N LEU A 404 9.02 5.53 16.56
CA LEU A 404 7.93 4.62 16.19
C LEU A 404 8.36 3.14 16.30
N CYS A 405 9.56 2.82 15.82
CA CYS A 405 10.11 1.47 15.88
C CYS A 405 10.21 0.96 17.32
N GLN A 406 10.79 1.78 18.22
CA GLN A 406 10.94 1.42 19.62
C GLN A 406 9.59 1.28 20.32
N HIS A 407 8.64 2.20 20.06
CA HIS A 407 7.29 2.12 20.62
C HIS A 407 6.56 0.83 20.23
N LEU A 408 6.66 0.42 18.97
CA LEU A 408 6.04 -0.83 18.52
C LEU A 408 6.68 -2.06 19.17
N SER A 409 8.00 -2.11 19.27
CA SER A 409 8.69 -3.19 19.97
C SER A 409 8.27 -3.27 21.44
N ASP A 410 8.19 -2.12 22.12
CA ASP A 410 7.77 -2.04 23.52
C ASP A 410 6.30 -2.42 23.74
N LEU A 411 5.39 -1.99 22.87
CA LEU A 411 3.96 -2.33 22.99
C LEU A 411 3.72 -3.83 22.75
N THR A 412 4.35 -4.36 21.70
CA THR A 412 4.16 -5.76 21.28
C THR A 412 4.92 -6.76 22.16
N GLN A 413 5.95 -6.29 22.88
CA GLN A 413 6.91 -7.14 23.59
C GLN A 413 7.60 -8.16 22.66
N LYS A 414 7.77 -7.78 21.39
CA LYS A 414 8.46 -8.55 20.34
C LYS A 414 9.60 -7.72 19.77
N ALA A 415 10.61 -8.39 19.23
CA ALA A 415 11.65 -7.70 18.48
C ALA A 415 11.05 -7.18 17.17
N LEU A 416 11.22 -5.89 16.87
CA LEU A 416 10.93 -5.35 15.53
C LEU A 416 12.19 -5.48 14.69
N VAL A 417 12.07 -6.17 13.55
CA VAL A 417 13.18 -6.52 12.66
C VAL A 417 12.96 -5.84 11.31
N LEU A 418 13.83 -4.90 10.98
CA LEU A 418 13.81 -4.19 9.70
C LEU A 418 14.94 -4.73 8.81
N PRO A 419 14.64 -5.29 7.64
CA PRO A 419 15.68 -5.70 6.68
C PRO A 419 16.38 -4.50 6.06
N ASP A 420 17.54 -4.72 5.45
CA ASP A 420 18.17 -3.73 4.57
C ASP A 420 17.17 -3.18 3.55
N HIS A 421 17.31 -1.90 3.23
CA HIS A 421 16.43 -1.20 2.30
C HIS A 421 14.92 -1.30 2.66
N PHE A 422 14.56 -1.45 3.94
CA PHE A 422 13.16 -1.51 4.40
C PHE A 422 12.28 -0.36 3.86
N HIS A 423 12.85 0.81 3.61
CA HIS A 423 12.15 2.00 3.07
C HIS A 423 11.92 1.94 1.54
N GLN A 424 12.49 0.94 0.85
CA GLN A 424 12.30 0.61 -0.57
C GLN A 424 11.78 -0.84 -0.74
N ALA A 425 10.99 -1.33 0.22
CA ALA A 425 10.61 -2.74 0.26
C ALA A 425 9.84 -3.21 -0.98
N SER A 426 8.98 -2.39 -1.58
CA SER A 426 8.30 -2.73 -2.84
C SER A 426 9.29 -2.93 -3.98
N ILE A 427 10.35 -2.11 -4.07
CA ILE A 427 11.42 -2.31 -5.04
C ILE A 427 12.12 -3.65 -4.81
N MET A 428 12.47 -3.96 -3.55
CA MET A 428 13.10 -5.24 -3.20
C MET A 428 12.20 -6.45 -3.49
N GLY A 429 10.89 -6.29 -3.32
CA GLY A 429 9.92 -7.31 -3.71
C GLY A 429 9.87 -7.54 -5.21
N CYS A 430 9.88 -6.47 -6.01
CA CYS A 430 9.98 -6.60 -7.47
C CYS A 430 11.30 -7.23 -7.91
N VAL A 431 12.41 -7.00 -7.19
CA VAL A 431 13.67 -7.74 -7.43
C VAL A 431 13.46 -9.23 -7.21
N ALA A 432 12.80 -9.62 -6.12
CA ALA A 432 12.49 -11.04 -5.85
C ALA A 432 11.56 -11.64 -6.94
N VAL A 433 10.59 -10.87 -7.42
CA VAL A 433 9.75 -11.23 -8.57
C VAL A 433 10.59 -11.48 -9.82
N CYS A 434 11.48 -10.55 -10.19
CA CYS A 434 12.39 -10.70 -11.32
C CYS A 434 13.31 -11.92 -11.16
N ASN A 435 13.91 -12.10 -9.98
CA ASN A 435 14.77 -13.23 -9.67
C ASN A 435 14.03 -14.57 -9.85
N SER A 436 12.74 -14.63 -9.50
CA SER A 436 11.94 -15.85 -9.66
C SER A 436 11.80 -16.28 -11.12
N TYR A 437 11.72 -15.34 -12.07
CA TYR A 437 11.69 -15.65 -13.51
C TYR A 437 13.00 -16.28 -13.99
N TRP A 438 14.13 -15.84 -13.44
CA TRP A 438 15.46 -16.32 -13.79
C TRP A 438 15.93 -17.53 -12.96
N ASN A 439 15.09 -18.05 -12.05
CA ASN A 439 15.46 -19.06 -11.05
C ASN A 439 16.70 -18.66 -10.22
N ILE A 440 16.82 -17.37 -9.89
CA ILE A 440 17.88 -16.85 -9.03
C ILE A 440 17.39 -16.93 -7.59
N HIS A 441 18.10 -17.70 -6.77
CA HIS A 441 17.84 -17.78 -5.34
C HIS A 441 18.75 -16.81 -4.60
N THR A 442 18.20 -15.70 -4.11
CA THR A 442 18.88 -14.83 -3.16
C THR A 442 18.90 -15.51 -1.79
N ASP A 443 20.08 -15.78 -1.24
CA ASP A 443 20.20 -16.35 0.10
C ASP A 443 19.72 -15.30 1.12
N THR A 444 18.61 -15.61 1.80
CA THR A 444 18.03 -14.71 2.80
C THR A 444 18.81 -14.72 4.11
N ASN A 445 19.72 -15.69 4.31
CA ASN A 445 20.52 -15.81 5.54
C ASN A 445 21.64 -14.78 5.66
N GLU A 446 22.05 -14.14 4.56
CA GLU A 446 23.08 -13.09 4.57
C GLU A 446 22.52 -11.68 4.72
N ARG A 447 21.19 -11.54 4.94
CA ARG A 447 20.56 -10.22 5.09
C ARG A 447 21.00 -9.54 6.39
N SER A 448 21.36 -8.27 6.28
CA SER A 448 21.55 -7.41 7.44
C SER A 448 20.19 -6.88 7.93
N TYR A 449 20.08 -6.71 9.25
CA TYR A 449 18.85 -6.29 9.91
C TYR A 449 19.12 -5.21 10.96
N LYS A 450 18.28 -4.17 10.98
CA LYS A 450 18.16 -3.26 12.12
C LYS A 450 17.12 -3.84 13.08
N ILE A 451 17.51 -4.09 14.33
CA ILE A 451 16.65 -4.77 15.31
C ILE A 451 16.39 -3.84 16.50
N TYR A 452 15.12 -3.62 16.81
CA TYR A 452 14.68 -2.98 18.05
C TYR A 452 14.20 -4.05 19.02
N LYS A 453 14.70 -3.99 20.25
CA LYS A 453 14.35 -4.93 21.31
C LYS A 453 13.39 -4.27 22.29
N PRO A 454 12.43 -5.03 22.84
CA PRO A 454 11.43 -4.48 23.74
C PRO A 454 12.08 -4.01 25.05
N GLN A 455 11.67 -2.83 25.49
CA GLN A 455 11.95 -2.31 26.83
C GLN A 455 10.74 -2.57 27.74
N LYS A 456 10.98 -2.67 29.05
CA LYS A 456 9.93 -2.86 30.06
C LYS A 456 9.68 -1.54 30.78
N GLY A 457 8.40 -1.23 31.05
CA GLY A 457 8.02 -0.04 31.79
C GLY A 457 8.24 1.24 30.99
N SER A 458 8.17 1.19 29.66
CA SER A 458 8.35 2.37 28.83
C SER A 458 7.11 3.27 28.85
N LEU A 459 7.31 4.55 28.58
CA LEU A 459 6.24 5.56 28.60
C LEU A 459 5.06 5.21 27.69
N ILE A 460 5.32 4.54 26.55
CA ILE A 460 4.28 4.14 25.59
C ILE A 460 3.33 3.07 26.14
N GLN A 461 3.80 2.23 27.07
CA GLN A 461 2.96 1.20 27.69
C GLN A 461 1.91 1.83 28.61
N GLU A 462 2.30 2.85 29.39
CA GLU A 462 1.35 3.65 30.16
C GLU A 462 0.44 4.48 29.24
N TYR A 463 1.02 5.06 28.19
CA TYR A 463 0.28 5.85 27.20
C TYR A 463 -0.84 5.06 26.54
N TYR A 464 -0.62 3.78 26.20
CA TYR A 464 -1.62 2.97 25.51
C TYR A 464 -2.95 2.86 26.27
N GLU A 465 -2.92 2.73 27.60
CA GLU A 465 -4.15 2.62 28.40
C GLU A 465 -4.94 3.94 28.42
N ILE A 466 -4.23 5.07 28.51
CA ILE A 466 -4.82 6.42 28.45
C ILE A 466 -5.35 6.70 27.03
N TRP A 467 -4.54 6.36 26.02
CA TRP A 467 -4.86 6.52 24.61
C TRP A 467 -6.12 5.74 24.24
N LYS A 468 -6.20 4.46 24.62
CA LYS A 468 -7.36 3.61 24.31
C LYS A 468 -8.64 4.20 24.89
N THR A 469 -8.60 4.63 26.15
CA THR A 469 -9.73 5.28 26.82
C THR A 469 -10.21 6.53 26.07
N ASN A 470 -9.28 7.39 25.62
CA ASN A 470 -9.62 8.63 24.92
C ASN A 470 -10.12 8.38 23.49
N ARG A 471 -9.47 7.48 22.75
CA ARG A 471 -9.88 7.03 21.41
C ARG A 471 -11.30 6.47 21.45
N ASP A 472 -11.59 5.56 22.37
CA ASP A 472 -12.90 4.91 22.46
C ASP A 472 -14.00 5.93 22.79
N ARG A 473 -13.73 6.92 23.64
CA ARG A 473 -14.68 8.01 23.95
C ARG A 473 -15.09 8.81 22.70
N VAL A 474 -14.15 9.14 21.83
CA VAL A 474 -14.45 9.99 20.66
C VAL A 474 -15.13 9.22 19.53
N ASN A 475 -14.95 7.91 19.49
CA ASN A 475 -15.56 7.07 18.46
C ASN A 475 -16.85 6.38 18.89
N THR A 476 -17.16 6.33 20.20
CA THR A 476 -18.46 5.85 20.73
C THR A 476 -19.54 6.92 20.79
N THR A 477 -19.19 8.20 20.55
CA THR A 477 -20.15 9.31 20.55
C THR A 477 -20.70 9.53 19.14
N VAL A 478 -21.68 8.71 18.74
CA VAL A 478 -22.53 8.93 17.56
C VAL A 478 -24.00 8.89 17.98
#